data_AF-A0A1H0XZK9-F1
#
_entry.id   AF-A0A1H0XZK9-F1
#
_cell.length_a   1.000
_cell.length_b   1.000
_cell.length_c   1.000
_cell.angle_alpha   90.00
_cell.angle_beta   90.00
_cell.angle_gamma   90.00
#
_symmetry.space_group_name_H-M   'P 1'
#
loop_
_entity.id
_entity.type
_entity.pdbx_description
1 polymer ?
#
loop_
_entity_poly.entity_id
_entity_poly.type
_entity_poly.pdbx_seq_one_letter_code
_entity_poly.pdbx_strand_id
1 'polypeptide(L)' 'MKHFIIENGNVTWLTKEEFDELPGQHVSEVIKDMTAEELERFKKERYEKFVKPLMEYNVESIERKRESQKTDWNR' A
#
# COMPACT_ATOMS: atom_id res chain seq x y z
N MET A 1 15.43 -5.43 -9.57
CA MET A 1 14.01 -5.03 -9.46
C MET A 1 13.87 -3.62 -10.02
N LYS A 2 12.70 -3.24 -10.54
CA LYS A 2 12.43 -1.84 -10.89
C LYS A 2 11.87 -1.13 -9.65
N HIS A 3 12.37 0.06 -9.32
CA HIS A 3 11.94 0.84 -8.17
C HIS A 3 10.91 1.89 -8.61
N PHE A 4 9.80 2.01 -7.88
CA PHE A 4 8.76 3.00 -8.18
C PHE A 4 8.01 3.40 -6.91
N ILE A 5 7.43 4.60 -6.94
CA ILE A 5 6.49 5.10 -5.93
C ILE A 5 5.16 5.45 -6.60
N ILE A 6 4.08 5.42 -5.82
CA ILE A 6 2.75 5.85 -6.26
C ILE A 6 2.32 7.03 -5.40
N GLU A 7 2.16 8.19 -6.02
CA GLU A 7 1.70 9.41 -5.36
C GLU A 7 0.45 9.93 -6.07
N ASN A 8 -0.67 10.05 -5.33
CA ASN A 8 -1.96 10.49 -5.88
C ASN A 8 -2.40 9.71 -7.13
N GLY A 9 -2.07 8.40 -7.18
CA GLY A 9 -2.38 7.53 -8.31
C GLY A 9 -1.41 7.59 -9.49
N ASN A 10 -0.39 8.45 -9.45
CA ASN A 10 0.64 8.53 -10.47
C ASN A 10 1.85 7.67 -10.10
N VAL A 11 2.38 6.95 -11.09
CA VAL A 11 3.57 6.11 -10.91
C VAL A 11 4.81 6.91 -11.30
N THR A 12 5.73 7.08 -10.37
CA THR A 12 7.06 7.65 -10.62
C THR A 12 8.09 6.55 -10.52
N TRP A 13 8.89 6.38 -11.58
CA TRP A 13 9.99 5.42 -11.61
C TRP A 13 11.23 6.05 -11.00
N LEU A 14 11.89 5.31 -10.12
CA LEU A 14 13.09 5.77 -9.43
C LEU A 14 14.32 5.01 -9.92
N THR A 15 15.44 5.72 -9.98
CA THR A 15 16.77 5.10 -9.98
C THR A 15 17.02 4.38 -8.66
N LYS A 16 18.10 3.60 -8.59
CA LYS A 16 18.46 2.90 -7.35
C LYS A 16 18.85 3.90 -6.26
N GLU A 17 19.61 4.92 -6.63
CA GLU A 17 20.07 5.99 -5.75
C GLU A 17 18.88 6.76 -5.14
N GLU A 18 17.92 7.18 -5.96
CA GLU A 18 16.71 7.88 -5.48
C GLU A 18 15.85 6.99 -4.57
N PHE A 19 15.80 5.68 -4.84
CA PHE A 19 15.09 4.74 -3.97
C PHE A 19 15.78 4.57 -2.61
N ASP A 20 17.11 4.47 -2.61
CA ASP A 20 17.91 4.33 -1.39
C ASP A 20 17.89 5.61 -0.52
N GLU A 21 17.63 6.78 -1.14
CA GLU A 21 17.45 8.07 -0.45
C GLU A 21 16.04 8.30 0.12
N LEU A 22 15.07 7.42 -0.18
CA LEU A 22 13.70 7.60 0.32
C LEU A 22 13.67 7.58 1.86
N PRO A 23 12.94 8.53 2.49
CA PRO A 23 12.79 8.54 3.94
C PRO A 23 11.96 7.34 4.38
N GLY A 24 12.62 6.37 5.01
CA GLY A 24 11.97 5.19 5.56
C GLY A 24 12.97 4.08 5.86
N GLN A 25 12.60 3.17 6.75
CA GLN A 25 13.37 1.95 6.98
C GLN A 25 12.67 0.78 6.28
N HIS A 26 13.46 -0.07 5.63
CA HIS A 26 12.97 -1.32 5.10
C HIS A 26 12.34 -2.14 6.23
N VAL A 27 11.13 -2.68 6.01
CA VAL A 27 10.42 -3.47 7.03
C VAL A 27 11.30 -4.62 7.54
N SER A 28 12.11 -5.24 6.67
CA SER A 28 13.08 -6.27 7.06
C SER A 28 14.10 -5.80 8.09
N GLU A 29 14.57 -4.56 7.97
CA GLU A 29 15.52 -3.98 8.93
C GLU A 29 14.85 -3.65 10.26
N VAL A 30 13.58 -3.24 10.23
CA VAL A 30 12.81 -2.90 11.44
C VAL A 30 12.50 -4.15 12.26
N ILE A 31 12.21 -5.28 11.61
CA ILE A 31 11.74 -6.49 12.30
C ILE A 31 12.84 -7.49 12.67
N LYS A 32 14.09 -7.27 12.22
CA LYS A 32 15.16 -8.29 12.31
C LYS A 32 15.51 -8.72 13.73
N ASP A 33 15.37 -7.81 14.69
CA ASP A 33 15.73 -8.04 16.10
C ASP A 33 14.50 -8.14 17.02
N MET A 34 13.28 -8.19 16.47
CA MET A 34 12.04 -8.26 17.25
C MET A 34 11.78 -9.67 17.80
N THR A 35 11.23 -9.76 19.02
CA THR A 35 10.67 -11.02 19.52
C THR A 35 9.42 -11.43 18.74
N ALA A 36 8.97 -12.67 18.93
CA ALA A 36 7.72 -13.15 18.32
C ALA A 36 6.51 -12.30 18.73
N GLU A 37 6.39 -11.91 20.01
CA GLU A 37 5.27 -11.06 20.45
C GLU A 37 5.36 -9.64 19.89
N GLU A 38 6.56 -9.08 19.75
CA GLU A 38 6.77 -7.77 19.13
C GLU A 38 6.42 -7.79 17.65
N LEU A 39 6.83 -8.83 16.93
CA LEU A 39 6.51 -9.02 15.52
C LEU A 39 5.00 -9.17 15.29
N GLU A 40 4.29 -9.90 16.15
CA GLU A 40 2.83 -10.02 16.13
C GLU A 40 2.16 -8.65 16.30
N ARG A 41 2.56 -7.87 17.32
CA ARG A 41 2.04 -6.50 17.53
C ARG A 41 2.34 -5.58 16.36
N PHE A 42 3.57 -5.61 15.85
CA PHE A 42 3.99 -4.82 14.69
C PHE A 42 3.15 -5.14 13.45
N LYS A 43 2.94 -6.42 13.15
CA LYS A 43 2.11 -6.87 12.02
C LYS A 43 0.68 -6.36 12.15
N LYS A 44 0.09 -6.48 13.35
CA LYS A 44 -1.27 -6.01 13.62
C LYS A 44 -1.39 -4.50 13.41
N GLU A 45 -0.48 -3.71 13.98
CA GLU A 45 -0.49 -2.26 13.81
C GLU A 45 -0.28 -1.84 12.35
N ARG A 46 0.66 -2.49 11.66
CA ARG A 46 0.92 -2.23 10.25
C ARG A 46 -0.31 -2.53 9.39
N TYR A 47 -1.01 -3.62 9.67
CA TYR A 47 -2.22 -3.98 8.96
C TYR A 47 -3.31 -2.91 9.13
N GLU A 48 -3.64 -2.56 10.38
CA GLU A 48 -4.71 -1.59 10.67
C GLU A 48 -4.41 -0.18 10.12
N LYS A 49 -3.16 0.29 10.23
CA LYS A 49 -2.82 1.67 9.85
C LYS A 49 -2.53 1.86 8.36
N PHE A 50 -2.01 0.84 7.68
CA PHE A 50 -1.52 1.00 6.30
C PHE A 50 -2.20 0.06 5.30
N VAL A 51 -2.37 -1.21 5.63
CA VAL A 51 -2.86 -2.21 4.66
C VAL A 51 -4.37 -2.14 4.51
N LYS A 52 -5.10 -2.14 5.63
CA LYS A 52 -6.56 -2.16 5.66
C LYS A 52 -7.19 -0.93 4.99
N PRO A 53 -6.75 0.32 5.23
CA PRO A 53 -7.31 1.49 4.54
C PRO A 53 -7.15 1.42 3.01
N LEU A 54 -6.01 0.91 2.53
CA LEU A 54 -5.78 0.71 1.09
C LEU A 54 -6.73 -0.35 0.51
N MET A 55 -6.96 -1.45 1.25
CA MET A 55 -7.89 -2.49 0.83
C MET A 55 -9.34 -1.97 0.79
N GLU A 56 -9.78 -1.26 1.82
CA GLU A 56 -11.12 -0.69 1.91
C GLU A 56 -11.38 0.30 0.76
N TYR A 57 -10.44 1.22 0.51
CA TYR A 57 -10.52 2.14 -0.62
C TYR A 57 -10.62 1.41 -1.97
N ASN A 58 -9.85 0.34 -2.16
CA ASN A 58 -9.88 -0.45 -3.37
C ASN A 58 -11.22 -1.16 -3.57
N VAL A 59 -11.80 -1.72 -2.50
CA VAL A 59 -13.13 -2.35 -2.54
C VAL A 59 -14.19 -1.34 -2.93
N GLU A 60 -14.24 -0.18 -2.27
CA GLU A 60 -15.19 0.87 -2.60
C GLU A 60 -15.02 1.37 -4.05
N SER A 61 -13.77 1.50 -4.53
CA SER A 61 -13.48 1.91 -5.90
C SER A 61 -14.02 0.91 -6.93
N ILE A 62 -13.92 -0.39 -6.64
CA ILE A 62 -14.48 -1.45 -7.48
C ILE A 62 -16.01 -1.39 -7.48
N GLU A 63 -16.63 -1.17 -6.33
CA GLU A 63 -18.09 -1.07 -6.21
C GLU A 63 -18.65 0.13 -6.98
N ARG A 64 -18.05 1.32 -6.82
CA ARG A 64 -18.40 2.53 -7.60
C ARG A 64 -18.27 2.31 -9.11
N LYS A 65 -17.24 1.58 -9.56
CA LYS A 65 -17.08 1.20 -10.98
C LYS A 65 -18.17 0.25 -11.46
N ARG A 66 -18.59 -0.71 -10.64
CA ARG A 66 -19.69 -1.63 -10.98
C ARG A 66 -21.03 -0.90 -11.08
N GLU A 67 -21.30 0.05 -10.19
CA GLU A 67 -22.52 0.84 -10.20
C GLU A 67 -22.60 1.76 -11.42
N SER A 68 -21.52 2.51 -11.71
CA SER A 68 -21.45 3.36 -12.91
C SER A 68 -21.72 2.56 -14.19
N GLN A 69 -21.08 1.40 -14.36
CA GLN A 69 -21.32 0.52 -15.52
C GLN A 69 -22.76 0.01 -15.63
N LYS A 70 -23.45 -0.24 -14.51
CA LYS A 70 -24.88 -0.63 -14.53
C LYS A 70 -25.78 0.51 -14.97
N THR A 71 -25.48 1.75 -14.56
CA THR A 71 -26.23 2.93 -15.02
C THR A 71 -26.05 3.20 -16.51
N ASP A 72 -24.84 3.03 -17.03
CA ASP A 72 -24.55 3.23 -18.46
C ASP A 72 -25.20 2.16 -19.35
N TRP A 73 -25.39 0.93 -18.85
CA TRP A 73 -26.05 -0.16 -19.59
C TRP A 73 -27.58 -0.01 -19.66
N ASN A 74 -28.18 0.73 -18.73
CA ASN A 74 -29.63 0.92 -18.62
C ASN A 74 -30.12 2.22 -19.31
N ARG A 75 -29.26 2.89 -20.08
CA ARG A 75 -29.53 4.14 -20.78
C ARG A 75 -29.47 3.94 -22.29
#